data_AF-A0A1F8TV73-F1
#
_entry.id   AF-A0A1F8TV73-F1
#
_cell.length_a   1.000
_cell.length_b   1.000
_cell.length_c   1.000
_cell.angle_alpha   90.00
_cell.angle_beta   90.00
_cell.angle_gamma   90.00
#
_symmetry.space_group_name_H-M   'P 1'
#
loop_
_entity.id
_entity.type
_entity.pdbx_description
1 polymer ?
#
loop_
_entity_poly.entity_id
_entity_poly.type
_entity_poly.pdbx_seq_one_letter_code
_entity_poly.pdbx_strand_id
1 'polypeptide(L)'
;MAFVAIWEVTNVGDIAWQHNSVDYLYRGGAFLSDPAKQADPGDPYDIHDLPYTVFEKKSVELTVDMIAPAAPGAYTATWSLHVGDKYFCTLKLAIFVQ
;
A
#
# COMPACT_ATOMS: atom_id res chain seq x y z
N MET A 1 -12.42 -11.36 7.94
CA MET A 1 -11.27 -12.30 7.97
C MET A 1 -10.01 -11.50 7.76
N ALA A 2 -8.94 -11.70 8.55
CA ALA A 2 -7.70 -10.96 8.38
C ALA A 2 -6.80 -11.60 7.31
N PHE A 3 -6.08 -10.79 6.54
CA PHE A 3 -5.06 -11.22 5.57
C PHE A 3 -4.01 -10.12 5.41
N VAL A 4 -2.87 -10.44 4.81
CA VAL A 4 -1.81 -9.47 4.50
C VAL A 4 -1.73 -9.34 2.98
N ALA A 5 -1.86 -8.12 2.47
CA ALA A 5 -1.54 -7.81 1.08
C ALA A 5 -0.04 -7.57 0.97
N ILE A 6 0.60 -8.18 -0.03
CA ILE A 6 2.04 -8.08 -0.27
C ILE A 6 2.25 -7.67 -1.73
N TRP A 7 3.01 -6.60 -1.95
CA TRP A 7 3.49 -6.21 -3.27
C TRP A 7 5.02 -6.14 -3.26
N GLU A 8 5.65 -6.94 -4.12
CA GLU A 8 7.07 -6.74 -4.45
C GLU A 8 7.16 -5.74 -5.61
N VAL A 9 7.83 -4.61 -5.37
CA VAL A 9 8.01 -3.56 -6.38
C VAL A 9 9.47 -3.24 -6.58
N THR A 10 9.87 -3.01 -7.82
CA THR A 10 11.24 -2.66 -8.20
C THR A 10 11.33 -1.19 -8.57
N ASN A 11 12.36 -0.51 -8.05
CA ASN A 11 12.70 0.84 -8.50
C ASN A 11 13.33 0.77 -9.90
N VAL A 12 12.53 1.05 -10.92
CA VAL A 12 12.98 1.10 -12.32
C VAL A 12 13.38 2.52 -12.78
N GLY A 13 13.37 3.48 -11.87
CA GLY A 13 13.81 4.85 -12.13
C GLY A 13 15.31 5.05 -11.89
N ASP A 14 15.73 6.31 -12.05
CA ASP A 14 17.14 6.73 -11.91
C ASP A 14 17.42 7.42 -10.56
N ILE A 15 16.45 7.44 -9.65
CA ILE A 15 16.53 8.11 -8.35
C ILE A 15 16.08 7.14 -7.26
N ALA A 16 16.92 6.95 -6.24
CA ALA A 16 16.59 6.17 -5.05
C ALA A 16 15.33 6.70 -4.34
N TRP A 17 14.44 5.79 -3.95
CA TRP A 17 13.27 6.09 -3.13
C TRP A 17 13.71 6.18 -1.67
N GLN A 18 13.87 7.39 -1.14
CA GLN A 18 14.30 7.57 0.24
C GLN A 18 13.15 7.24 1.19
N HIS A 19 13.42 6.38 2.18
CA HIS A 19 12.38 5.87 3.07
C HIS A 19 11.69 6.93 3.94
N ASN A 20 12.29 8.11 4.05
CA ASN A 20 11.82 9.24 4.85
C ASN A 20 11.10 10.31 4.01
N SER A 21 10.84 10.01 2.73
CA SER A 21 10.22 10.93 1.79
C SER A 21 9.26 10.27 0.82
N VAL A 22 9.44 8.96 0.59
CA VAL A 22 8.55 8.14 -0.21
C VAL A 22 7.77 7.26 0.74
N ASP A 23 6.46 7.37 0.65
CA ASP A 23 5.53 6.54 1.41
C ASP A 23 4.63 5.76 0.42
N TYR A 24 3.88 4.78 0.91
CA TYR A 24 2.81 4.14 0.15
C TYR A 24 1.50 4.27 0.91
N LEU A 25 0.44 4.60 0.17
CA LEU A 25 -0.86 4.94 0.76
C LEU A 25 -2.04 4.44 -0.07
N TYR A 26 -3.19 4.35 0.59
CA TYR A 26 -4.46 4.03 0.00
C TYR A 26 -4.98 5.16 -0.90
N ARG A 27 -5.45 4.80 -2.09
CA ARG A 27 -5.89 5.75 -3.14
C ARG A 27 -7.35 5.62 -3.53
N GLY A 28 -8.02 4.52 -3.17
CA GLY A 28 -9.44 4.34 -3.48
C GLY A 28 -9.86 2.90 -3.70
N GLY A 29 -11.17 2.71 -3.86
CA GLY A 29 -11.81 1.40 -3.89
C GLY A 29 -12.45 1.06 -2.55
N ALA A 30 -12.37 -0.20 -2.16
CA ALA A 30 -12.73 -0.65 -0.82
C ALA A 30 -11.58 -0.34 0.14
N PHE A 31 -11.88 0.34 1.24
CA PHE A 31 -10.92 0.52 2.33
C PHE A 31 -10.87 -0.78 3.13
N LEU A 32 -9.79 -1.55 2.93
CA LEU A 32 -9.64 -2.89 3.50
C LEU A 32 -8.58 -2.96 4.60
N SER A 33 -7.87 -1.87 4.87
CA SER A 33 -6.85 -1.84 5.92
C SER A 33 -7.43 -2.18 7.29
N ASP A 34 -6.66 -2.92 8.10
CA ASP A 34 -7.01 -3.22 9.48
C ASP A 34 -6.80 -1.97 10.36
N PRO A 35 -7.86 -1.31 10.87
CA PRO A 35 -7.72 -0.10 11.68
C PRO A 35 -6.95 -0.33 12.98
N ALA A 36 -6.83 -1.57 13.47
CA ALA A 36 -6.04 -1.89 14.66
C ALA A 36 -4.52 -1.93 14.38
N LYS A 37 -4.12 -1.88 13.10
CA LYS A 37 -2.73 -1.97 12.64
C LYS A 37 -2.22 -0.69 12.00
N GLN A 38 -3.10 0.29 11.80
CA GLN A 38 -2.74 1.60 11.24
C GLN A 38 -1.89 2.39 12.23
N ALA A 39 -0.92 3.13 11.71
CA ALA A 39 -0.13 4.07 12.51
C ALA A 39 -1.00 5.21 13.06
N ASP A 40 -1.95 5.68 12.25
CA ASP A 40 -2.98 6.66 12.63
C ASP A 40 -4.36 6.19 12.14
N PRO A 41 -5.22 5.64 13.03
CA PRO A 41 -6.57 5.22 12.67
C PRO A 41 -7.50 6.36 12.19
N GLY A 42 -7.10 7.62 12.38
CA GLY A 42 -7.81 8.80 11.87
C GLY A 42 -7.42 9.19 10.44
N ASP A 43 -6.35 8.61 9.89
CA ASP A 43 -5.86 8.91 8.55
C ASP A 43 -6.70 8.18 7.49
N PRO A 44 -7.40 8.92 6.59
CA PRO A 44 -8.20 8.31 5.53
C PRO A 44 -7.35 7.66 4.44
N TYR A 45 -6.03 7.85 4.44
CA TYR A 45 -5.11 7.36 3.43
C TYR A 45 -4.26 6.18 3.89
N ASP A 46 -4.24 5.87 5.20
CA ASP A 46 -3.41 4.81 5.77
C ASP A 46 -1.98 4.84 5.21
N ILE A 47 -1.23 5.89 5.57
CA ILE A 47 0.10 6.17 5.03
C ILE A 47 1.16 5.31 5.74
N HIS A 48 2.04 4.68 4.95
CA HIS A 48 3.14 3.84 5.45
C HIS A 48 4.48 4.27 4.88
N ASP A 49 5.49 4.39 5.75
CA ASP A 49 6.89 4.57 5.34
C ASP A 49 7.43 3.31 4.65
N LEU A 50 8.38 3.49 3.72
CA LEU A 50 9.15 2.34 3.22
C LEU A 50 10.01 1.72 4.34
N PRO A 51 10.21 0.39 4.34
CA PRO A 51 11.03 -0.26 5.37
C PRO A 51 12.53 0.12 5.27
N TYR A 52 12.99 0.57 4.10
CA TYR A 52 14.35 1.03 3.84
C TYR A 52 14.40 1.83 2.53
N THR A 53 15.48 2.60 2.33
CA THR A 53 15.72 3.32 1.07
C THR A 53 15.91 2.32 -0.08
N VAL A 54 15.15 2.49 -1.16
CA VAL A 54 15.16 1.59 -2.32
C VAL A 54 15.97 2.23 -3.43
N PHE A 55 17.22 1.81 -3.54
CA PHE A 55 18.12 2.22 -4.63
C PHE A 55 17.62 1.75 -6.00
N GLU A 56 18.17 2.36 -7.05
CA GLU A 56 17.87 2.04 -8.43
C GLU A 56 18.06 0.54 -8.69
N LYS A 57 17.11 -0.06 -9.42
CA LYS A 57 17.07 -1.48 -9.78
C LYS A 57 16.97 -2.45 -8.59
N LYS A 58 16.68 -1.95 -7.39
CA LYS A 58 16.40 -2.77 -6.21
C LYS A 58 14.89 -2.93 -6.01
N SER A 59 14.52 -4.06 -5.41
CA SER A 59 13.15 -4.35 -5.03
C SER A 59 12.92 -4.06 -3.55
N VAL A 60 11.66 -3.83 -3.21
CA VAL A 60 11.15 -3.77 -1.85
C VAL A 60 9.82 -4.51 -1.76
N GLU A 61 9.59 -5.15 -0.62
CA GLU A 61 8.30 -5.73 -0.28
C GLU A 61 7.49 -4.70 0.53
N LEU A 62 6.28 -4.41 0.06
CA LEU A 62 5.32 -3.53 0.73
C LEU A 62 4.17 -4.38 1.26
N THR A 63 3.85 -4.19 2.53
CA THR A 63 2.85 -5.02 3.21
C THR A 63 1.79 -4.16 3.87
N VAL A 64 0.55 -4.62 3.83
CA VAL A 64 -0.57 -3.98 4.54
C VAL A 64 -1.41 -5.06 5.19
N ASP A 65 -1.62 -4.93 6.50
CA ASP A 65 -2.59 -5.73 7.25
C ASP A 65 -4.01 -5.33 6.85
N MET A 66 -4.82 -6.29 6.43
CA MET A 66 -6.15 -6.05 5.88
C MET A 66 -7.23 -6.94 6.50
N ILE A 67 -8.46 -6.45 6.47
CA ILE A 67 -9.68 -7.16 6.86
C ILE A 67 -10.59 -7.30 5.64
N ALA A 68 -10.83 -8.54 5.21
CA ALA A 68 -11.83 -8.84 4.20
C ALA A 68 -13.24 -8.51 4.73
N PRO A 69 -14.11 -7.85 3.93
CA PRO A 69 -15.47 -7.52 4.32
C PRO A 69 -16.29 -8.76 4.67
N ALA A 70 -17.29 -8.61 5.54
CA ALA A 70 -18.18 -9.71 5.91
C ALA A 70 -19.18 -10.08 4.80
N ALA A 71 -19.52 -9.13 3.92
CA ALA A 71 -20.44 -9.36 2.82
C ALA A 71 -19.72 -10.06 1.65
N PRO A 72 -20.24 -11.18 1.13
CA PRO A 72 -19.70 -11.83 -0.07
C PRO A 72 -19.68 -10.88 -1.28
N GLY A 73 -18.68 -11.03 -2.15
CA GLY A 73 -18.57 -10.22 -3.36
C GLY A 73 -17.14 -9.90 -3.78
N ALA A 74 -17.02 -9.17 -4.88
CA ALA A 74 -15.76 -8.69 -5.42
C ALA A 74 -15.41 -7.31 -4.86
N TYR A 75 -14.19 -7.17 -4.35
CA TYR A 75 -13.66 -5.91 -3.83
C TYR A 75 -12.33 -5.60 -4.50
N THR A 76 -12.11 -4.32 -4.80
CA THR A 76 -10.83 -3.84 -5.31
C THR A 76 -10.32 -2.70 -4.45
N ALA A 77 -9.01 -2.64 -4.25
CA ALA A 77 -8.35 -1.53 -3.58
C ALA A 77 -7.17 -1.07 -4.43
N THR A 78 -6.97 0.23 -4.50
CA THR A 78 -5.85 0.86 -5.19
C THR A 78 -4.97 1.53 -4.16
N TRP A 79 -3.68 1.27 -4.24
CA TRP A 79 -2.62 1.87 -3.46
C TRP A 79 -1.60 2.51 -4.40
N SER A 80 -0.74 3.36 -3.88
CA SER A 80 0.32 3.98 -4.68
C SER A 80 1.46 4.43 -3.79
N LEU A 81 2.67 4.39 -4.32
CA LEU A 81 3.77 5.16 -3.76
C LEU A 81 3.54 6.64 -4.03
N HIS A 82 4.03 7.51 -3.16
CA HIS A 82 4.01 8.95 -3.37
C HIS A 82 5.27 9.64 -2.81
N VAL A 83 5.60 10.80 -3.37
CA VAL A 83 6.61 11.73 -2.82
C VAL A 83 6.15 13.16 -3.06
N GLY A 84 5.98 13.93 -1.98
CA GLY A 84 5.26 15.20 -2.03
C GLY A 84 3.88 15.00 -2.66
N ASP A 85 3.57 15.78 -3.72
CA ASP A 85 2.29 15.71 -4.43
C ASP A 85 2.25 14.68 -5.59
N LYS A 86 3.34 13.94 -5.81
CA LYS A 86 3.45 13.02 -6.95
C LYS A 86 3.13 11.60 -6.52
N TYR A 87 2.16 11.00 -7.20
CA TYR A 87 1.83 9.58 -7.09
C TYR A 87 2.46 8.79 -8.22
N PHE A 88 3.02 7.63 -7.90
CA PHE A 88 3.65 6.73 -8.85
C PHE A 88 3.57 5.28 -8.36
N CYS A 89 3.88 4.32 -9.24
CA CYS A 89 3.85 2.88 -8.91
C CYS A 89 2.51 2.46 -8.29
N THR A 90 1.45 2.46 -9.10
CA THR A 90 0.12 2.03 -8.66
C THR A 90 0.10 0.54 -8.33
N LEU A 91 -0.35 0.22 -7.11
CA LEU A 91 -0.49 -1.15 -6.62
C LEU A 91 -1.99 -1.48 -6.60
N LYS A 92 -2.37 -2.61 -7.20
CA LYS A 92 -3.77 -3.04 -7.28
C LYS A 92 -3.96 -4.29 -6.44
N LEU A 93 -5.09 -4.35 -5.74
CA LEU A 93 -5.59 -5.54 -5.06
C LEU A 93 -7.00 -5.83 -5.58
N ALA A 94 -7.28 -7.11 -5.80
CA ALA A 94 -8.62 -7.62 -6.05
C ALA A 94 -8.83 -8.89 -5.21
N ILE A 95 -9.93 -8.95 -4.47
CA ILE A 95 -10.33 -10.11 -3.69
C ILE A 95 -11.77 -10.49 -3.99
N PHE A 96 -12.10 -11.76 -3.79
CA PHE A 96 -13.47 -12.26 -3.82
C PHE A 96 -13.77 -12.95 -2.49
N VAL A 97 -14.79 -12.45 -1.77
CA VAL A 97 -15.25 -13.03 -0.51
C VAL A 97 -16.42 -13.99 -0.81
N GLN A 98 -16.34 -15.21 -0.28
CA GLN A 98 -17.36 -16.27 -0.42
C GLN A 98 -18.18 -16.43 0.85
#